data_AF-X0CGH2-F1
#
_entry.id   AF-X0CGH2-F1
#
_cell.length_a   1.000
_cell.length_b   1.000
_cell.length_c   1.000
_cell.angle_alpha   90.00
_cell.angle_beta   90.00
_cell.angle_gamma   90.00
#
_symmetry.space_group_name_H-M   'P 1'
#
loop_
_entity.id
_entity.type
_entity.pdbx_description
1 polymer ?
#
loop_
_entity_poly.entity_id
_entity_poly.type
_entity_poly.pdbx_seq_one_letter_code
_entity_poly.pdbx_strand_id
1 'polypeptide(L)'
;MASILSLPLHLIADILRLLDNIQELPPILLSHRIFYSALLDTPSLPVDIIRNHIPDNLLPLAFTAFKSQTSVRETSGISVEEFLTHCYNNSMRNVDGSQIHLTVVEALEVARVNDALSGLRDEFALCSLRKLHGVNQDEPMASDHGLSPGEYYRISRAFYRFQIYRNLFLDKEQEINLFPSYDEDEDEDLSSDNELKKLFFDRHSPWVNEQLACVYDFLETRLTGVMLTILSATPAYR
;
A
#
# COMPACT_ATOMS: atom_id res chain seq x y z
N MET A 1 11.36 -42.42 -8.73
CA MET A 1 11.35 -40.95 -8.54
C MET A 1 10.03 -40.60 -7.89
N ALA A 2 10.03 -39.95 -6.72
CA ALA A 2 8.80 -39.49 -6.09
C ALA A 2 8.24 -38.33 -6.92
N SER A 3 6.98 -38.45 -7.35
CA SER A 3 6.30 -37.37 -8.07
C SER A 3 5.71 -36.39 -7.07
N ILE A 4 5.75 -35.10 -7.36
CA ILE A 4 5.05 -34.07 -6.55
C ILE A 4 3.56 -34.41 -6.37
N LEU A 5 2.99 -35.13 -7.35
CA LEU A 5 1.59 -35.58 -7.34
C LEU A 5 1.29 -36.68 -6.31
N SER A 6 2.32 -37.30 -5.73
CA SER A 6 2.19 -38.33 -4.69
C SER A 6 2.41 -37.81 -3.27
N LEU A 7 2.71 -36.51 -3.12
CA LEU A 7 2.93 -35.91 -1.81
C LEU A 7 1.61 -35.66 -1.08
N PRO A 8 1.59 -35.78 0.26
CA PRO A 8 0.52 -35.26 1.09
C PRO A 8 0.26 -33.77 0.83
N LEU A 9 -1.02 -33.35 0.95
CA LEU A 9 -1.44 -31.98 0.64
C LEU A 9 -0.69 -30.92 1.47
N HIS A 10 -0.43 -31.17 2.75
CA HIS A 10 0.33 -30.24 3.60
C HIS A 10 1.76 -30.01 3.09
N LEU A 11 2.45 -31.04 2.57
CA LEU A 11 3.79 -30.86 1.99
C LEU A 11 3.72 -30.08 0.68
N ILE A 12 2.65 -30.24 -0.09
CA ILE A 12 2.43 -29.44 -1.30
C ILE A 12 2.18 -27.99 -0.92
N ALA A 13 1.38 -27.72 0.12
CA ALA A 13 1.16 -26.37 0.64
C ALA A 13 2.46 -25.74 1.14
N ASP A 14 3.31 -26.50 1.85
CA ASP A 14 4.62 -26.03 2.30
C ASP A 14 5.55 -25.70 1.11
N ILE A 15 5.51 -26.48 0.03
CA ILE A 15 6.24 -26.16 -1.21
C ILE A 15 5.69 -24.87 -1.84
N LEU A 16 4.36 -24.72 -1.92
CA LEU A 16 3.73 -23.50 -2.46
C LEU A 16 4.02 -22.27 -1.59
N ARG A 17 4.23 -22.43 -0.28
CA ARG A 17 4.63 -21.34 0.62
C ARG A 17 6.00 -20.74 0.27
N LEU A 18 6.84 -21.49 -0.42
CA LEU A 18 8.17 -21.03 -0.86
C LEU A 18 8.14 -20.18 -2.13
N LEU A 19 6.96 -19.85 -2.67
CA LEU A 19 6.85 -18.93 -3.80
C LEU A 19 7.35 -17.54 -3.40
N ASP A 20 8.23 -16.99 -4.24
CA ASP A 20 8.77 -15.63 -4.13
C ASP A 20 7.81 -14.56 -4.68
N ASN A 21 6.66 -14.98 -5.24
CA ASN A 21 5.67 -14.04 -5.73
C ASN A 21 4.29 -14.68 -5.70
N ILE A 22 3.35 -14.06 -4.97
CA ILE A 22 1.95 -14.51 -4.93
C ILE A 22 1.29 -14.49 -6.33
N GLN A 23 1.78 -13.67 -7.27
CA GLN A 23 1.30 -13.62 -8.65
C GLN A 23 1.52 -14.94 -9.42
N GLU A 24 2.44 -15.79 -8.96
CA GLU A 24 2.68 -17.11 -9.56
C GLU A 24 1.69 -18.17 -9.06
N LEU A 25 0.99 -17.92 -7.96
CA LEU A 25 0.07 -18.89 -7.37
C LEU A 25 -1.12 -19.21 -8.31
N PRO A 26 -1.84 -18.25 -8.92
CA PRO A 26 -2.97 -18.56 -9.80
C PRO A 26 -2.67 -19.53 -10.95
N PRO A 27 -1.62 -19.33 -11.79
CA PRO A 27 -1.32 -20.28 -12.86
C PRO A 27 -0.93 -21.68 -12.31
N ILE A 28 -0.28 -21.75 -11.15
CA ILE A 28 0.05 -23.04 -10.50
C ILE A 28 -1.23 -23.77 -10.06
N LEU A 29 -2.17 -23.06 -9.43
CA LEU A 29 -3.46 -23.64 -9.02
C LEU A 29 -4.26 -24.17 -10.20
N LEU A 30 -4.20 -23.48 -11.34
CA LEU A 30 -4.87 -23.88 -12.58
C LEU A 30 -4.15 -25.03 -13.31
N SER A 31 -2.87 -25.28 -13.01
CA SER A 31 -2.08 -26.31 -13.70
C SER A 31 -2.51 -27.74 -13.34
N HIS A 32 -2.90 -27.99 -12.09
CA HIS A 32 -3.30 -29.32 -11.64
C HIS A 32 -4.16 -29.26 -10.37
N ARG A 33 -5.19 -30.11 -10.30
CA ARG A 33 -6.15 -30.18 -9.18
C ARG A 33 -5.51 -30.33 -7.81
N ILE A 34 -4.33 -30.96 -7.72
CA ILE A 34 -3.66 -31.22 -6.44
C ILE A 34 -3.21 -29.93 -5.74
N PHE A 35 -2.81 -28.91 -6.51
CA PHE A 35 -2.41 -27.61 -5.97
C PHE A 35 -3.63 -26.85 -5.45
N TYR A 36 -4.74 -26.91 -6.19
CA TYR A 36 -6.01 -26.39 -5.71
C TYR A 36 -6.52 -27.12 -4.46
N SER A 37 -6.40 -28.45 -4.40
CA SER A 37 -6.73 -29.23 -3.20
C SER A 37 -5.84 -28.85 -2.01
N ALA A 38 -4.55 -28.59 -2.22
CA ALA A 38 -3.65 -28.15 -1.16
C ALA A 38 -4.03 -26.76 -0.62
N LEU A 39 -4.47 -25.83 -1.48
CA LEU A 39 -5.01 -24.54 -1.05
C LEU A 39 -6.29 -24.70 -0.22
N LEU A 40 -7.21 -25.59 -0.61
CA LEU A 40 -8.43 -25.85 0.15
C LEU A 40 -8.13 -26.46 1.53
N ASP A 41 -7.11 -27.31 1.62
CA ASP A 41 -6.65 -27.93 2.88
C ASP A 41 -5.90 -26.93 3.77
N THR A 42 -5.23 -25.94 3.17
CA THR A 42 -4.47 -24.89 3.87
C THR A 42 -4.93 -23.47 3.45
N PRO A 43 -6.04 -22.95 4.01
CA PRO A 43 -6.56 -21.64 3.65
C PRO A 43 -5.65 -20.45 4.00
N SER A 44 -4.67 -20.63 4.90
CA SER A 44 -3.69 -19.59 5.25
C SER A 44 -2.62 -19.38 4.18
N LEU A 45 -2.52 -20.28 3.20
CA LEU A 45 -1.45 -20.29 2.21
C LEU A 45 -1.23 -18.94 1.50
N PRO A 46 -2.26 -18.19 1.06
CA PRO A 46 -2.04 -16.89 0.42
C PRO A 46 -1.39 -15.87 1.36
N VAL A 47 -1.80 -15.85 2.63
CA VAL A 47 -1.22 -14.96 3.65
C VAL A 47 0.22 -15.36 3.94
N ASP A 48 0.48 -16.66 4.05
CA ASP A 48 1.81 -17.19 4.33
C ASP A 48 2.81 -16.86 3.20
N ILE A 49 2.37 -16.87 1.94
CA ILE A 49 3.20 -16.44 0.80
C ILE A 49 3.49 -14.93 0.87
N ILE A 50 2.49 -14.09 1.19
CA ILE A 50 2.70 -12.64 1.29
C ILE A 50 3.68 -12.28 2.41
N ARG A 51 3.68 -13.03 3.52
CA ARG A 51 4.60 -12.82 4.65
C ARG A 51 6.08 -12.91 4.24
N ASN A 52 6.40 -13.60 3.14
CA ASN A 52 7.77 -13.62 2.61
C ASN A 52 8.22 -12.22 2.09
N HIS A 53 7.28 -11.35 1.72
CA HIS A 53 7.56 -10.03 1.14
C HIS A 53 7.16 -8.86 2.03
N ILE A 54 6.16 -9.06 2.86
CA ILE A 54 5.65 -8.04 3.77
C ILE A 54 5.90 -8.52 5.21
N PRO A 55 6.78 -7.84 5.96
CA PRO A 55 6.98 -8.12 7.37
C PRO A 55 5.66 -8.14 8.14
N ASP A 56 5.52 -9.06 9.11
CA ASP A 56 4.27 -9.25 9.89
C ASP A 56 3.77 -7.94 10.53
N ASN A 57 4.69 -7.09 10.98
CA ASN A 57 4.39 -5.79 11.58
C ASN A 57 3.92 -4.70 10.60
N LEU A 58 3.99 -4.97 9.29
CA LEU A 58 3.51 -4.10 8.21
C LEU A 58 2.29 -4.69 7.50
N LEU A 59 2.08 -6.00 7.58
CA LEU A 59 0.96 -6.70 6.93
C LEU A 59 -0.42 -6.12 7.29
N PRO A 60 -0.74 -5.76 8.55
CA PRO A 60 -2.01 -5.12 8.88
C PRO A 60 -2.21 -3.81 8.12
N LEU A 61 -1.16 -2.99 8.00
CA LEU A 61 -1.22 -1.71 7.29
C LEU A 61 -1.37 -1.92 5.78
N ALA A 62 -0.66 -2.88 5.21
CA ALA A 62 -0.80 -3.24 3.80
C ALA A 62 -2.22 -3.69 3.47
N PHE A 63 -2.79 -4.56 4.32
CA PHE A 63 -4.18 -5.00 4.21
C PHE A 63 -5.17 -3.84 4.36
N THR A 64 -4.91 -2.91 5.29
CA THR A 64 -5.78 -1.74 5.50
C THR A 64 -5.72 -0.79 4.32
N ALA A 65 -4.54 -0.60 3.71
CA ALA A 65 -4.39 0.17 2.47
C ALA A 65 -5.21 -0.45 1.33
N PHE A 66 -5.17 -1.77 1.16
CA PHE A 66 -6.03 -2.47 0.21
C PHE A 66 -7.53 -2.28 0.55
N LYS A 67 -7.96 -2.54 1.78
CA LYS A 67 -9.37 -2.39 2.18
C LYS A 67 -9.90 -0.97 2.01
N SER A 68 -9.09 0.05 2.28
CA SER A 68 -9.47 1.44 2.05
C SER A 68 -9.73 1.74 0.57
N GLN A 69 -9.06 1.06 -0.36
CA GLN A 69 -9.30 1.19 -1.79
C GLN A 69 -10.64 0.54 -2.19
N THR A 70 -10.91 -0.66 -1.68
CA THR A 70 -12.16 -1.39 -1.96
C THR A 70 -13.37 -0.66 -1.39
N SER A 71 -13.32 -0.23 -0.13
CA SER A 71 -14.45 0.45 0.53
C SER A 71 -14.84 1.78 -0.11
N VAL A 72 -13.92 2.45 -0.81
CA VAL A 72 -14.20 3.72 -1.49
C VAL A 72 -14.70 3.50 -2.92
N ARG A 73 -14.14 2.51 -3.64
CA ARG A 73 -14.52 2.21 -5.03
C ARG A 73 -15.84 1.45 -5.15
N GLU A 74 -16.12 0.58 -4.19
CA GLU A 74 -17.40 -0.10 -4.07
C GLU A 74 -18.30 0.81 -3.24
N THR A 75 -19.14 1.61 -3.91
CA THR A 75 -20.04 2.66 -3.41
C THR A 75 -21.13 2.16 -2.44
N SER A 76 -20.81 1.26 -1.51
CA SER A 76 -21.73 0.60 -0.60
C SER A 76 -21.20 0.56 0.83
N GLY A 77 -21.55 1.59 1.60
CA GLY A 77 -22.10 1.39 2.95
C GLY A 77 -21.24 1.69 4.17
N ILE A 78 -19.92 1.85 4.05
CA ILE A 78 -19.05 2.13 5.22
C ILE A 78 -18.63 3.60 5.19
N SER A 79 -19.00 4.36 6.22
CA SER A 79 -18.55 5.75 6.34
C SER A 79 -17.04 5.81 6.60
N VAL A 80 -16.38 6.91 6.19
CA VAL A 80 -14.94 7.11 6.48
C VAL A 80 -14.67 6.99 7.98
N GLU A 81 -15.56 7.53 8.81
CA GLU A 81 -15.48 7.40 10.27
C GLU A 81 -15.54 5.94 10.74
N GLU A 82 -16.45 5.15 10.19
CA GLU A 82 -16.61 3.73 10.52
C GLU A 82 -15.37 2.94 10.08
N PHE A 83 -14.85 3.20 8.88
CA PHE A 83 -13.61 2.59 8.40
C PHE A 83 -12.43 2.91 9.32
N LEU A 84 -12.25 4.17 9.70
CA LEU A 84 -11.18 4.56 10.61
C LEU A 84 -11.35 3.89 11.97
N THR A 85 -12.57 3.80 12.49
CA THR A 85 -12.84 3.24 13.81
C THR A 85 -12.69 1.73 13.87
N HIS A 86 -13.16 1.01 12.84
CA HIS A 86 -13.21 -0.46 12.84
C HIS A 86 -12.08 -1.12 12.06
N CYS A 87 -11.64 -0.56 10.93
CA CYS A 87 -10.59 -1.17 10.13
C CYS A 87 -9.21 -0.65 10.57
N TYR A 88 -9.06 0.67 10.63
CA TYR A 88 -7.77 1.28 10.88
C TYR A 88 -7.27 1.08 12.32
N ASN A 89 -8.12 1.31 13.33
CA ASN A 89 -7.70 1.10 14.72
C ASN A 89 -7.44 -0.38 15.05
N ASN A 90 -8.24 -1.29 14.51
CA ASN A 90 -8.04 -2.73 14.76
C ASN A 90 -6.75 -3.22 14.09
N SER A 91 -6.42 -2.72 12.90
CA SER A 91 -5.12 -2.94 12.26
C SER A 91 -3.95 -2.46 13.13
N MET A 92 -4.09 -1.29 13.77
CA MET A 92 -3.07 -0.79 14.71
C MET A 92 -2.92 -1.62 15.98
N ARG A 93 -3.94 -2.40 16.36
CA ARG A 93 -3.92 -3.29 17.52
C ARG A 93 -3.41 -4.70 17.18
N ASN A 94 -3.63 -5.16 15.95
CA ASN A 94 -3.18 -6.47 15.48
C ASN A 94 -1.73 -6.40 14.97
N VAL A 95 -0.77 -6.24 15.89
CA VAL A 95 0.65 -6.00 15.56
C VAL A 95 1.28 -7.14 14.75
N ASP A 96 0.78 -8.37 14.91
CA ASP A 96 1.42 -9.57 14.36
C ASP A 96 0.69 -10.12 13.11
N GLY A 97 -0.40 -9.47 12.67
CA GLY A 97 -1.15 -9.91 11.48
C GLY A 97 -1.77 -11.31 11.59
N SER A 98 -1.80 -11.90 12.77
CA SER A 98 -2.16 -13.31 13.02
C SER A 98 -3.63 -13.62 12.71
N GLN A 99 -4.49 -12.60 12.75
CA GLN A 99 -5.93 -12.71 12.49
C GLN A 99 -6.31 -12.37 11.03
N ILE A 100 -5.34 -12.09 10.16
CA ILE A 100 -5.62 -11.71 8.77
C ILE A 100 -5.82 -12.99 7.95
N HIS A 101 -7.01 -13.11 7.38
CA HIS A 101 -7.36 -14.15 6.42
C HIS A 101 -7.60 -13.49 5.06
N LEU A 102 -6.89 -13.93 4.03
CA LEU A 102 -7.00 -13.41 2.67
C LEU A 102 -7.40 -14.52 1.73
N THR A 103 -8.37 -14.21 0.87
CA THR A 103 -8.54 -14.98 -0.37
C THR A 103 -7.33 -14.78 -1.28
N VAL A 104 -7.14 -15.66 -2.26
CA VAL A 104 -6.07 -15.51 -3.27
C VAL A 104 -6.17 -14.16 -3.98
N VAL A 105 -7.39 -13.70 -4.30
CA VAL A 105 -7.60 -12.42 -4.99
C VAL A 105 -7.20 -11.24 -4.11
N GLU A 106 -7.64 -11.21 -2.85
CA GLU A 106 -7.25 -10.15 -1.92
C GLU A 106 -5.73 -10.15 -1.68
N ALA A 107 -5.12 -11.33 -1.60
CA ALA A 107 -3.69 -11.48 -1.46
C ALA A 107 -2.91 -10.88 -2.64
N LEU A 108 -3.35 -11.13 -3.87
CA LEU A 108 -2.76 -10.56 -5.08
C LEU A 108 -2.83 -9.03 -5.07
N GLU A 109 -3.97 -8.45 -4.66
CA GLU A 109 -4.14 -7.00 -4.60
C GLU A 109 -3.31 -6.35 -3.49
N VAL A 110 -3.22 -6.99 -2.31
CA VAL A 110 -2.34 -6.53 -1.22
C VAL A 110 -0.89 -6.50 -1.67
N ALA A 111 -0.40 -7.56 -2.32
CA ALA A 111 0.95 -7.61 -2.84
C ALA A 111 1.18 -6.54 -3.91
N ARG A 112 0.23 -6.34 -4.82
CA ARG A 112 0.29 -5.29 -5.84
C ARG A 112 0.42 -3.89 -5.24
N VAL A 113 -0.33 -3.59 -4.17
CA VAL A 113 -0.22 -2.31 -3.45
C VAL A 113 1.16 -2.18 -2.81
N ASN A 114 1.67 -3.24 -2.15
CA ASN A 114 3.01 -3.23 -1.57
C ASN A 114 4.11 -3.00 -2.62
N ASP A 115 4.02 -3.64 -3.77
CA ASP A 115 5.00 -3.53 -4.85
C ASP A 115 4.99 -2.14 -5.48
N ALA A 116 3.81 -1.55 -5.67
CA ALA A 116 3.71 -0.15 -6.12
C ALA A 116 4.38 0.82 -5.12
N LEU A 117 4.20 0.56 -3.82
CA LEU A 117 4.81 1.37 -2.77
C LEU A 117 6.30 1.05 -2.55
N SER A 118 6.81 -0.13 -2.88
CA SER A 118 8.23 -0.48 -2.63
C SER A 118 9.15 0.37 -3.49
N GLY A 119 8.87 0.51 -4.79
CA GLY A 119 9.65 1.39 -5.66
C GLY A 119 9.68 2.85 -5.20
N LEU A 120 8.54 3.37 -4.70
CA LEU A 120 8.47 4.72 -4.15
C LEU A 120 9.26 4.86 -2.84
N ARG A 121 9.21 3.84 -1.97
CA ARG A 121 9.96 3.80 -0.70
C ARG A 121 11.46 3.77 -0.93
N ASP A 122 11.92 2.94 -1.86
CA ASP A 122 13.35 2.79 -2.17
C ASP A 122 13.92 4.10 -2.73
N GLU A 123 13.16 4.79 -3.58
CA GLU A 123 13.57 6.08 -4.10
C GLU A 123 13.54 7.18 -3.04
N PHE A 124 12.49 7.22 -2.21
CA PHE A 124 12.43 8.14 -1.07
C PHE A 124 13.63 7.94 -0.13
N ALA A 125 13.95 6.69 0.19
CA ALA A 125 15.09 6.31 1.01
C ALA A 125 16.40 6.81 0.39
N LEU A 126 16.63 6.52 -0.89
CA LEU A 126 17.83 6.94 -1.61
C LEU A 126 17.97 8.47 -1.65
N CYS A 127 16.89 9.19 -1.98
CA CYS A 127 16.89 10.65 -2.00
C CYS A 127 17.17 11.24 -0.61
N SER A 128 16.57 10.67 0.44
CA SER A 128 16.76 11.13 1.81
C SER A 128 18.18 10.88 2.30
N LEU A 129 18.75 9.70 2.03
CA LEU A 129 20.13 9.37 2.38
C LEU A 129 21.13 10.27 1.65
N ARG A 130 20.94 10.51 0.35
CA ARG A 130 21.80 11.43 -0.42
C ARG A 130 21.79 12.84 0.17
N LYS A 131 20.61 13.36 0.51
CA LYS A 131 20.47 14.67 1.17
C LYS A 131 21.17 14.69 2.54
N LEU A 132 21.03 13.64 3.34
CA LEU A 132 21.66 13.53 4.66
C LEU A 132 23.19 13.53 4.57
N HIS A 133 23.75 12.80 3.60
CA HIS A 133 25.19 12.67 3.41
C HIS A 133 25.80 13.75 2.51
N GLY A 134 24.99 14.66 1.95
CA GLY A 134 25.44 15.72 1.05
C GLY A 134 26.00 15.22 -0.29
N VAL A 135 25.53 14.05 -0.76
CA VAL A 135 26.03 13.36 -1.96
C VAL A 135 25.20 13.78 -3.17
N ASN A 136 25.88 14.12 -4.28
CA ASN A 136 25.22 14.47 -5.53
C ASN A 136 24.49 13.28 -6.16
N GLN A 137 23.51 13.52 -7.04
CA GLN A 137 22.72 12.44 -7.66
C GLN A 137 23.57 11.46 -8.49
N ASP A 138 24.70 11.94 -9.05
CA ASP A 138 25.58 11.17 -9.93
C ASP A 138 26.68 10.39 -9.17
N GLU A 139 26.82 10.63 -7.87
CA GLU A 139 27.84 10.00 -7.05
C GLU A 139 27.35 8.67 -6.44
N PRO A 140 28.20 7.62 -6.43
CA PRO A 140 27.85 6.35 -5.81
C PRO A 140 27.78 6.50 -4.28
N MET A 141 26.69 6.03 -3.69
CA MET A 141 26.55 5.94 -2.23
C MET A 141 27.44 4.83 -1.69
N ALA A 142 28.14 5.09 -0.58
CA ALA A 142 28.90 4.05 0.11
C ALA A 142 27.95 2.97 0.69
N SER A 143 28.39 1.71 0.67
CA SER A 143 27.57 0.54 1.03
C SER A 143 27.17 0.49 2.50
N ASP A 144 27.82 1.26 3.37
CA ASP A 144 27.55 1.38 4.80
C ASP A 144 26.46 2.41 5.13
N HIS A 145 25.99 3.19 4.16
CA HIS A 145 24.96 4.22 4.33
C HIS A 145 23.53 3.70 4.09
N GLY A 146 23.27 2.42 4.38
CA GLY A 146 21.94 1.83 4.28
C GLY A 146 21.00 2.29 5.39
N LEU A 147 19.69 2.23 5.13
CA LEU A 147 18.69 2.45 6.18
C LEU A 147 18.81 1.38 7.27
N SER A 148 18.68 1.81 8.52
CA SER A 148 18.44 0.87 9.61
C SER A 148 17.07 0.18 9.43
N PRO A 149 16.86 -1.03 9.97
CA PRO A 149 15.56 -1.69 9.94
C PRO A 149 14.43 -0.83 10.53
N GLY A 150 14.75 -0.03 11.54
CA GLY A 150 13.80 0.90 12.17
C GLY A 150 13.38 2.05 11.26
N GLU A 151 14.30 2.59 10.45
CA GLU A 151 14.00 3.64 9.48
C GLU A 151 13.17 3.09 8.32
N TYR A 152 13.57 1.94 7.77
CA TYR A 152 12.78 1.25 6.74
C TYR A 152 11.35 0.98 7.20
N TYR A 153 11.18 0.54 8.46
CA TYR A 153 9.86 0.34 9.06
C TYR A 153 9.06 1.65 9.16
N ARG A 154 9.67 2.75 9.61
CA ARG A 154 9.01 4.07 9.72
C ARG A 154 8.57 4.59 8.36
N ILE A 155 9.46 4.55 7.37
CA ILE A 155 9.18 4.96 5.98
C ILE A 155 8.05 4.10 5.42
N SER A 156 8.13 2.77 5.57
CA SER A 156 7.09 1.87 5.07
C SER A 156 5.71 2.18 5.63
N ARG A 157 5.61 2.44 6.94
CA ARG A 157 4.33 2.83 7.55
C ARG A 157 3.82 4.17 7.05
N ALA A 158 4.71 5.15 6.84
CA ALA A 158 4.32 6.45 6.31
C ALA A 158 3.69 6.30 4.91
N PHE A 159 4.30 5.51 4.03
CA PHE A 159 3.75 5.22 2.70
C PHE A 159 2.40 4.49 2.76
N TYR A 160 2.24 3.48 3.62
CA TYR A 160 0.94 2.82 3.77
C TYR A 160 -0.15 3.77 4.28
N ARG A 161 0.17 4.61 5.26
CA ARG A 161 -0.78 5.61 5.77
C ARG A 161 -1.13 6.66 4.73
N PHE A 162 -0.14 7.08 3.95
CA PHE A 162 -0.37 7.97 2.84
C PHE A 162 -1.31 7.34 1.81
N GLN A 163 -1.10 6.07 1.46
CA GLN A 163 -2.01 5.36 0.57
C GLN A 163 -3.44 5.27 1.13
N ILE A 164 -3.59 4.97 2.43
CA ILE A 164 -4.90 4.95 3.10
C ILE A 164 -5.56 6.33 3.03
N TYR A 165 -4.81 7.39 3.36
CA TYR A 165 -5.30 8.77 3.28
C TYR A 165 -5.78 9.10 1.86
N ARG A 166 -4.96 8.80 0.84
CA ARG A 166 -5.30 9.04 -0.57
C ARG A 166 -6.56 8.26 -0.98
N ASN A 167 -6.68 7.00 -0.58
CA ASN A 167 -7.86 6.22 -0.91
C ASN A 167 -9.12 6.82 -0.29
N LEU A 168 -9.08 7.24 0.98
CA LEU A 168 -10.26 7.72 1.71
C LEU A 168 -10.75 9.12 1.29
N PHE A 169 -9.83 10.01 0.92
CA PHE A 169 -10.13 11.44 0.80
C PHE A 169 -9.98 12.02 -0.60
N LEU A 170 -9.31 11.32 -1.53
CA LEU A 170 -8.82 11.93 -2.77
C LEU A 170 -9.67 11.62 -4.00
N ASP A 171 -10.38 10.48 -4.01
CA ASP A 171 -11.30 10.15 -5.11
C ASP A 171 -12.56 11.05 -5.08
N LYS A 172 -12.81 11.78 -3.98
CA LYS A 172 -13.91 12.76 -3.89
C LYS A 172 -13.58 14.13 -4.48
N GLU A 173 -12.31 14.48 -4.59
CA GLU A 173 -11.86 15.79 -5.10
C GLU A 173 -11.86 15.82 -6.65
N GLN A 174 -12.15 14.70 -7.33
CA GLN A 174 -12.03 14.54 -8.78
C GLN A 174 -13.35 14.46 -9.56
N GLU A 175 -14.50 14.70 -8.94
CA GLU A 175 -15.60 15.34 -9.67
C GLU A 175 -15.34 16.86 -9.71
N ILE A 176 -14.24 17.24 -10.37
CA ILE A 176 -14.11 18.61 -10.86
C ILE A 176 -15.21 18.72 -11.91
N ASN A 177 -16.37 19.23 -11.47
CA ASN A 177 -17.44 19.66 -12.36
C ASN A 177 -16.84 20.65 -13.36
N LEU A 178 -16.50 20.16 -14.55
CA LEU A 178 -16.05 20.95 -15.70
C LEU A 178 -17.08 22.03 -16.09
N PHE A 179 -18.27 21.97 -15.49
CA PHE A 179 -19.33 22.97 -15.52
C PHE A 179 -19.85 23.20 -14.10
N PRO A 180 -19.34 24.20 -13.35
CA PRO A 180 -19.92 24.55 -12.05
C PRO A 180 -21.35 25.06 -12.29
N SER A 181 -22.33 24.37 -11.72
CA SER A 181 -23.68 24.90 -11.54
C SER A 181 -23.59 25.96 -10.43
N TYR A 182 -23.88 27.22 -10.75
CA TYR A 182 -23.77 28.35 -9.81
C TYR A 182 -24.90 28.43 -8.78
N ASP A 183 -25.56 27.31 -8.48
CA ASP A 183 -26.72 27.29 -7.59
C ASP A 183 -26.56 26.16 -6.54
N GLU A 184 -26.59 26.60 -5.27
CA GLU A 184 -26.91 25.88 -4.03
C GLU A 184 -25.76 25.16 -3.25
N ASP A 185 -25.41 25.77 -2.11
CA ASP A 185 -24.97 25.15 -0.84
C ASP A 185 -23.69 24.26 -0.80
N GLU A 186 -22.57 24.70 -1.38
CA GLU A 186 -21.26 24.02 -1.26
C GLU A 186 -20.59 24.11 0.15
N ASP A 187 -21.13 24.90 1.08
CA ASP A 187 -20.48 25.18 2.37
C ASP A 187 -20.63 24.03 3.40
N GLU A 188 -21.65 23.16 3.30
CA GLU A 188 -21.92 22.10 4.29
C GLU A 188 -21.01 20.87 4.08
N ASP A 189 -20.74 20.47 2.84
CA ASP A 189 -19.94 19.28 2.50
C ASP A 189 -18.43 19.48 2.76
N LEU A 190 -17.91 20.69 2.56
CA LEU A 190 -16.51 21.03 2.84
C LEU A 190 -16.18 21.03 4.34
N SER A 191 -17.16 21.34 5.20
CA SER A 191 -17.00 21.27 6.65
C SER A 191 -16.86 19.82 7.12
N SER A 192 -17.69 18.91 6.58
CA SER A 192 -17.67 17.49 6.95
C SER A 192 -16.38 16.78 6.50
N ASP A 193 -15.90 17.06 5.28
CA ASP A 193 -14.64 16.46 4.79
C ASP A 193 -13.42 16.94 5.61
N ASN A 194 -13.38 18.21 5.99
CA ASN A 194 -12.35 18.75 6.87
C ASN A 194 -12.37 18.12 8.26
N GLU A 195 -13.56 17.85 8.83
CA GLU A 195 -13.70 17.13 10.10
C GLU A 195 -13.20 15.68 10.01
N LEU A 196 -13.47 14.98 8.91
CA LEU A 196 -13.00 13.61 8.70
C LEU A 196 -11.48 13.55 8.45
N LYS A 197 -10.92 14.51 7.70
CA LYS A 197 -9.48 14.69 7.54
C LYS A 197 -8.81 14.95 8.90
N LYS A 198 -9.40 15.84 9.72
CA LYS A 198 -8.94 16.11 11.09
C LYS A 198 -9.00 14.84 11.95
N LEU A 199 -10.09 14.07 11.89
CA LEU A 199 -10.24 12.81 12.61
C LEU A 199 -9.14 11.79 12.26
N PHE A 200 -8.68 11.77 11.00
CA PHE A 200 -7.55 10.93 10.59
C PHE A 200 -6.24 11.38 11.26
N PHE A 201 -5.91 12.67 11.21
CA PHE A 201 -4.65 13.20 11.75
C PHE A 201 -4.61 13.21 13.29
N ASP A 202 -5.75 13.39 13.96
CA ASP A 202 -5.86 13.39 15.44
C ASP A 202 -5.57 12.00 16.04
N ARG A 203 -5.65 10.92 15.24
CA ARG A 203 -5.29 9.55 15.66
C ARG A 203 -3.78 9.32 15.70
N HIS A 204 -2.98 10.31 15.33
CA HIS A 204 -1.54 10.20 15.18
C HIS A 204 -0.82 11.24 16.03
N SER A 205 0.30 10.82 16.62
CA SER A 205 1.19 11.79 17.28
C SER A 205 1.72 12.78 16.23
N PRO A 206 2.07 14.01 16.61
CA PRO A 206 2.63 15.01 15.69
C PRO A 206 3.79 14.48 14.86
N TRP A 207 4.66 13.64 15.45
CA TRP A 207 5.78 13.02 14.74
C TRP A 207 5.37 12.07 13.60
N VAL A 208 4.24 11.38 13.74
CA VAL A 208 3.71 10.50 12.67
C VAL A 208 3.09 11.34 11.56
N ASN A 209 2.47 12.48 11.90
CA ASN A 209 1.95 13.42 10.91
C ASN A 209 3.10 14.09 10.13
N GLU A 210 4.22 14.39 10.79
CA GLU A 210 5.43 14.88 10.12
C GLU A 210 5.98 13.85 9.12
N GLN A 211 6.01 12.56 9.48
CA GLN A 211 6.40 11.49 8.55
C GLN A 211 5.50 11.43 7.32
N LEU A 212 4.19 11.65 7.50
CA LEU A 212 3.23 11.75 6.39
C LEU A 212 3.49 12.97 5.52
N ALA A 213 3.76 14.13 6.12
CA ALA A 213 4.10 15.36 5.40
C ALA A 213 5.37 15.17 4.55
N CYS A 214 6.41 14.55 5.09
CA CYS A 214 7.63 14.24 4.33
C CYS A 214 7.37 13.36 3.10
N VAL A 215 6.47 12.37 3.21
CA VAL A 215 6.07 11.52 2.07
C VAL A 215 5.27 12.33 1.06
N TYR A 216 4.36 13.20 1.51
CA TYR A 216 3.60 14.10 0.64
C TYR A 216 4.54 15.02 -0.15
N ASP A 217 5.45 15.73 0.51
CA ASP A 217 6.40 16.66 -0.11
C ASP A 217 7.28 15.97 -1.16
N PHE A 218 7.74 14.74 -0.86
CA PHE A 218 8.51 13.94 -1.81
C PHE A 218 7.69 13.61 -3.07
N LEU A 219 6.46 13.14 -2.89
CA LEU A 219 5.59 12.77 -4.01
C LEU A 219 5.18 13.99 -4.84
N GLU A 220 4.89 15.12 -4.19
CA GLU A 220 4.58 16.38 -4.86
C GLU A 220 5.77 16.90 -5.69
N THR A 221 6.98 16.88 -5.11
CA THR A 221 8.21 17.27 -5.82
C THR A 221 8.43 16.41 -7.05
N ARG A 222 8.19 15.10 -6.92
CA ARG A 222 8.34 14.15 -8.02
C ARG A 222 7.32 14.40 -9.13
N LEU A 223 6.06 14.60 -8.79
CA LEU A 223 4.99 14.92 -9.75
C LEU A 223 5.28 16.22 -10.50
N THR A 224 5.69 17.26 -9.76
CA THR A 224 6.06 18.56 -10.34
C THR A 224 7.24 18.44 -11.29
N GLY A 225 8.28 17.69 -10.92
CA GLY A 225 9.44 17.43 -11.77
C GLY A 225 9.08 16.70 -13.08
N VAL A 226 8.20 15.69 -12.99
CA VAL A 226 7.69 14.98 -14.18
C VAL A 226 6.87 15.92 -15.06
N MET A 227 5.98 16.73 -14.49
CA MET A 227 5.19 17.71 -15.25
C MET A 227 6.08 18.72 -15.98
N LEU A 228 7.09 19.27 -15.30
CA LEU A 228 8.04 20.19 -15.92
C LEU A 228 8.83 19.52 -17.06
N THR A 229 9.23 18.26 -16.88
CA THR A 229 9.92 17.48 -17.90
C THR A 229 9.03 17.28 -19.13
N ILE A 230 7.76 16.90 -18.93
CA ILE A 230 6.78 16.74 -20.00
C ILE A 230 6.59 18.06 -20.75
N LEU A 231 6.36 19.16 -20.03
CA LEU A 231 6.17 20.49 -20.63
C LEU A 231 7.41 20.97 -21.40
N SER A 232 8.61 20.58 -20.98
CA SER A 232 9.86 20.88 -21.70
C SER A 232 10.09 19.99 -22.92
N ALA A 233 9.50 18.79 -22.94
CA ALA A 233 9.67 17.79 -24.00
C ALA A 233 8.59 17.88 -25.09
N THR A 234 7.43 18.50 -24.82
CA THR A 234 6.43 18.80 -25.83
C THR A 234 6.85 20.02 -26.65
N PRO A 235 7.14 19.89 -27.97
CA PRO A 235 7.41 21.04 -28.80
C PRO A 235 6.16 21.92 -28.82
N ALA A 236 6.32 23.20 -28.48
CA ALA A 236 5.27 24.18 -28.65
C ALA A 236 4.86 24.21 -30.14
N TYR A 237 3.68 23.67 -30.45
CA TYR A 237 3.08 23.85 -31.77
C TYR A 237 2.93 25.36 -32.00
N ARG A 238 3.70 25.88 -32.95
CA ARG A 238 3.56 27.21 -33.55
C ARG A 238 2.54 27.15 -34.67
#